data_AF-A0A1A8ZIP9-F1
#
_entry.id   AF-A0A1A8ZIP9-F1
#
_cell.length_a   1.000
_cell.length_b   1.000
_cell.length_c   1.000
_cell.angle_alpha   90.00
_cell.angle_beta   90.00
_cell.angle_gamma   90.00
#
_symmetry.space_group_name_H-M   'P 1'
#
loop_
_entity.id
_entity.type
_entity.pdbx_description
1 polymer ?
#
loop_
_entity_poly.entity_id
_entity_poly.type
_entity_poly.pdbx_seq_one_letter_code
_entity_poly.pdbx_strand_id
1 'polypeptide(L)'
;MKALLYSYIMRRQRYRRLRVHWIASVNRACREWNFTYSHFMHSLLNNNILLNRKSLYTLCYTEPVSFKCLVDESKYVFYQRKLKFRDISQL
;
A
#
# COMPACT_ATOMS: atom_id res chain seq x y z
N MET A 1 18.87 17.21 31.31
CA MET A 1 17.40 16.99 31.42
C MET A 1 16.68 16.81 30.08
N LYS A 2 16.97 17.58 29.01
CA LYS A 2 16.24 17.48 27.71
C LYS A 2 16.38 16.13 26.98
N ALA A 3 17.55 15.48 27.06
CA ALA A 3 17.83 14.23 26.36
C ALA A 3 16.89 13.07 26.75
N LEU A 4 16.55 12.95 28.05
CA LEU A 4 15.65 11.91 28.56
C LEU A 4 14.22 12.09 28.04
N LEU A 5 13.73 13.33 28.01
CA LEU A 5 12.42 13.68 27.47
C LEU A 5 12.33 13.38 25.97
N TYR A 6 13.35 13.75 25.20
CA TYR A 6 13.39 13.40 23.78
C TYR A 6 13.47 11.89 23.55
N SER A 7 14.27 11.14 24.31
CA SER A 7 14.31 9.67 24.22
C SER A 7 12.92 9.05 24.41
N TYR A 8 12.16 9.53 25.39
CA TYR A 8 10.79 9.06 25.62
C TYR A 8 9.85 9.36 24.44
N ILE A 9 9.87 10.59 23.92
CA ILE A 9 9.07 10.99 22.75
C ILE A 9 9.45 10.16 21.52
N MET A 10 10.75 9.97 21.27
CA MET A 10 11.26 9.22 20.12
C MET A 10 10.83 7.75 20.14
N ARG A 11 10.82 7.12 21.32
CA ARG A 11 10.30 5.75 21.48
C ARG A 11 8.85 5.64 21.05
N ARG A 12 8.00 6.58 21.46
CA ARG A 12 6.58 6.63 21.04
C ARG A 12 6.43 6.92 19.55
N GLN A 13 7.30 7.75 18.98
CA GLN A 13 7.25 8.12 17.55
C GLN A 13 7.85 7.06 16.61
N ARG A 14 8.68 6.14 17.11
CA ARG A 14 9.41 5.14 16.31
C ARG A 14 8.50 4.39 15.33
N TYR A 15 7.40 3.82 15.81
CA TYR A 15 6.47 3.06 14.97
C TYR A 15 5.76 3.93 13.91
N ARG A 16 5.48 5.21 14.22
CA ARG A 16 4.90 6.14 13.25
C ARG A 16 5.89 6.45 12.13
N ARG A 17 7.15 6.73 12.48
CA ARG A 17 8.21 6.99 11.50
C ARG A 17 8.48 5.78 10.61
N LEU A 18 8.54 4.58 11.20
CA LEU A 18 8.68 3.34 10.45
C LEU A 18 7.51 3.13 9.48
N ARG A 19 6.27 3.38 9.91
CA ARG A 19 5.10 3.29 9.04
C ARG A 19 5.18 4.28 7.87
N VAL A 20 5.62 5.51 8.10
CA VAL A 20 5.82 6.50 7.03
C VAL A 20 6.87 5.99 6.02
N HIS A 21 7.98 5.45 6.50
CA HIS A 21 9.03 4.89 5.65
C HIS A 21 8.52 3.70 4.82
N TRP A 22 7.74 2.79 5.42
CA TRP A 22 7.15 1.65 4.71
C TRP A 22 6.18 2.10 3.62
N ILE A 23 5.30 3.07 3.93
CA ILE A 23 4.37 3.62 2.93
C ILE A 23 5.13 4.28 1.78
N ALA A 24 6.15 5.08 2.07
CA ALA A 24 6.96 5.76 1.05
C ALA A 24 7.66 4.74 0.13
N SER A 25 8.20 3.67 0.70
CA SER A 25 8.89 2.62 -0.05
C SER A 25 7.92 1.81 -0.92
N VAL A 26 6.77 1.39 -0.38
CA VAL A 26 5.74 0.69 -1.15
C VAL A 26 5.19 1.60 -2.25
N ASN A 27 4.99 2.90 -1.97
CA ASN A 27 4.55 3.85 -2.97
C ASN A 27 5.56 3.97 -4.12
N ARG A 28 6.86 4.02 -3.83
CA ARG A 28 7.90 3.99 -4.86
C ARG A 28 7.80 2.72 -5.72
N ALA A 29 7.70 1.55 -5.10
CA ALA A 29 7.58 0.29 -5.81
C ALA A 29 6.30 0.20 -6.68
N CYS A 30 5.14 0.67 -6.18
CA CYS A 30 3.92 0.73 -6.98
C CYS A 30 4.07 1.66 -8.20
N ARG A 31 4.81 2.77 -8.05
CA ARG A 31 5.01 3.77 -9.11
C ARG A 31 5.84 3.22 -10.27
N GLU A 32 6.78 2.32 -10.02
CA GLU A 32 7.54 1.63 -11.08
C GLU A 32 6.62 0.85 -12.04
N TRP A 33 5.44 0.44 -11.58
CA TRP A 33 4.43 -0.23 -12.40
C TRP A 33 3.24 0.67 -12.73
N ASN A 34 3.43 1.99 -12.71
CA ASN A 34 2.43 3.00 -13.05
C ASN A 34 1.14 2.90 -12.21
N PHE A 35 1.24 2.46 -10.95
CA PHE A 35 0.11 2.35 -10.03
C PHE A 35 0.33 3.19 -8.78
N THR A 36 -0.74 3.67 -8.16
CA THR A 36 -0.63 4.50 -6.94
C THR A 36 -0.94 3.69 -5.69
N TYR A 37 -0.26 4.00 -4.59
CA TYR A 37 -0.44 3.31 -3.30
C TYR A 37 -1.89 3.34 -2.80
N SER A 38 -2.60 4.47 -2.97
CA SER A 38 -4.00 4.59 -2.52
C SER A 38 -4.92 3.61 -3.24
N HIS A 39 -4.79 3.50 -4.56
CA HIS A 39 -5.57 2.53 -5.34
C HIS A 39 -5.15 1.09 -5.03
N PHE A 40 -3.85 0.84 -4.85
CA PHE A 40 -3.34 -0.46 -4.45
C PHE A 40 -3.91 -0.96 -3.13
N MET A 41 -3.82 -0.17 -2.06
CA MET A 41 -4.36 -0.56 -0.76
C MET A 41 -5.88 -0.73 -0.80
N HIS A 42 -6.58 0.10 -1.56
CA HIS A 42 -8.02 -0.03 -1.75
C HIS A 42 -8.38 -1.33 -2.46
N SER A 43 -7.69 -1.68 -3.54
CA SER A 43 -7.89 -2.93 -4.28
C SER A 43 -7.60 -4.16 -3.41
N LEU A 44 -6.51 -4.15 -2.64
CA LEU A 44 -6.18 -5.25 -1.72
C LEU A 44 -7.28 -5.49 -0.68
N LEU A 45 -7.83 -4.42 -0.10
CA LEU A 45 -8.94 -4.53 0.85
C LEU A 45 -10.18 -5.13 0.20
N ASN A 46 -10.51 -4.72 -1.03
CA ASN A 46 -11.64 -5.29 -1.76
C ASN A 46 -11.44 -6.77 -2.10
N ASN A 47 -10.19 -7.20 -2.32
CA ASN A 47 -9.84 -8.60 -2.57
C ASN A 47 -9.68 -9.41 -1.27
N ASN A 48 -10.05 -8.84 -0.11
CA ASN A 48 -9.88 -9.43 1.23
C ASN A 48 -8.43 -9.82 1.57
N ILE A 49 -7.44 -9.21 0.91
CA ILE A 49 -6.02 -9.44 1.19
C ILE A 49 -5.59 -8.52 2.33
N LEU A 50 -5.66 -9.05 3.55
CA LEU A 50 -5.33 -8.33 4.79
C LEU A 50 -3.82 -8.39 5.09
N LEU A 51 -3.02 -7.67 4.29
CA LEU A 51 -1.57 -7.59 4.50
C LEU A 51 -1.13 -6.36 5.31
N ASN A 52 -0.21 -6.62 6.25
CA ASN A 52 0.45 -5.56 7.01
C ASN A 52 1.46 -4.79 6.15
N ARG A 53 1.58 -3.48 6.41
CA ARG A 53 2.50 -2.57 5.68
C ARG A 53 3.97 -2.93 5.87
N LYS A 54 4.34 -3.50 7.02
CA LYS A 54 5.67 -4.04 7.27
C LYS A 54 5.96 -5.20 6.31
N SER A 55 5.02 -6.14 6.20
CA SER A 55 5.16 -7.31 5.33
C SER A 55 5.22 -6.91 3.86
N LEU A 56 4.37 -5.96 3.43
CA LEU A 56 4.44 -5.40 2.09
C LEU A 56 5.80 -4.75 1.81
N TYR A 57 6.31 -3.93 2.73
CA TYR A 57 7.64 -3.34 2.60
C TYR A 57 8.73 -4.41 2.45
N THR A 58 8.73 -5.43 3.31
CA THR A 58 9.70 -6.54 3.23
C THR A 58 9.59 -7.25 1.88
N LEU A 59 8.37 -7.56 1.44
CA LEU A 59 8.10 -8.22 0.17
C LEU A 59 8.55 -7.39 -1.04
N CYS A 60 8.38 -6.06 -1.03
CA CYS A 60 8.91 -5.20 -2.08
C CYS A 60 10.45 -5.26 -2.19
N TYR A 61 11.16 -5.46 -1.08
CA TYR A 61 12.62 -5.51 -1.04
C TYR A 61 13.18 -6.89 -1.35
N THR A 62 12.57 -7.95 -0.82
CA THR A 62 13.08 -9.31 -0.97
C THR A 62 12.67 -9.93 -2.29
N GLU A 63 11.41 -9.72 -2.71
CA GLU A 63 10.78 -10.48 -3.79
C GLU A 63 9.97 -9.56 -4.73
N PRO A 64 10.64 -8.83 -5.65
CA PRO A 64 9.97 -7.88 -6.53
C PRO A 64 8.98 -8.55 -7.50
N VAL A 65 9.24 -9.80 -7.91
CA VAL A 65 8.35 -10.55 -8.82
C VAL A 65 7.03 -10.87 -8.13
N SER A 66 7.06 -11.36 -6.90
CA SER A 66 5.85 -11.62 -6.09
C SER A 66 5.06 -10.34 -5.83
N PHE A 67 5.74 -9.22 -5.60
CA PHE A 67 5.09 -7.92 -5.47
C PHE A 67 4.39 -7.50 -6.77
N LYS A 68 4.95 -7.84 -7.94
CA LYS A 68 4.37 -7.53 -9.25
C LYS A 68 3.05 -8.25 -9.44
N CYS A 69 3.00 -9.55 -9.12
CA CYS A 69 1.75 -10.32 -9.16
C CYS A 69 0.65 -9.66 -8.32
N LEU A 70 0.97 -9.21 -7.10
CA LEU A 70 0.00 -8.50 -6.26
C LEU A 70 -0.50 -7.19 -6.88
N VAL A 71 0.38 -6.44 -7.55
CA VAL A 71 -0.01 -5.19 -8.21
C VAL A 71 -0.85 -5.45 -9.45
N ASP A 72 -0.55 -6.50 -10.21
CA ASP A 72 -1.33 -6.88 -11.39
C ASP A 72 -2.73 -7.36 -10.99
N GLU A 73 -2.86 -8.18 -9.94
CA GLU A 73 -4.15 -8.52 -9.33
C GLU A 73 -4.92 -7.27 -8.86
N SER A 74 -4.21 -6.34 -8.21
CA SER A 74 -4.82 -5.10 -7.72
C SER A 74 -5.30 -4.20 -8.87
N LYS A 75 -4.58 -4.17 -9.99
CA LYS A 75 -4.97 -3.46 -11.22
C LYS A 75 -6.21 -4.08 -11.85
N TYR A 76 -6.25 -5.41 -11.94
CA TYR A 76 -7.40 -6.13 -12.49
C TYR A 76 -8.69 -5.75 -11.75
N VAL A 77 -8.67 -5.86 -10.41
CA VAL A 77 -9.81 -5.47 -9.55
C VAL A 77 -10.16 -3.99 -9.70
N PHE A 78 -9.16 -3.12 -9.81
CA PHE A 78 -9.38 -1.68 -9.98
C PHE A 78 -10.08 -1.35 -11.31
N TYR A 79 -9.62 -1.94 -12.42
CA TYR A 79 -10.21 -1.68 -13.75
C TYR A 79 -11.60 -2.29 -13.90
N GLN A 80 -11.87 -3.46 -13.30
CA GLN A 80 -13.23 -4.04 -13.28
C GLN A 80 -14.28 -3.07 -12.72
N ARG A 81 -13.93 -2.26 -11.70
CA ARG A 81 -14.87 -1.27 -11.15
C ARG A 81 -15.15 -0.12 -12.12
N LYS A 82 -14.16 0.32 -12.90
CA LYS A 82 -14.33 1.44 -13.86
C LYS A 82 -15.29 1.09 -15.00
N LEU A 83 -15.40 -0.18 -15.35
CA LEU A 83 -16.28 -0.68 -16.40
C LEU A 83 -17.74 -0.85 -15.94
N LYS A 84 -17.99 -0.95 -14.63
CA LYS A 84 -19.32 -1.25 -14.06
C LYS A 84 -20.29 -0.05 -13.96
N PHE A 85 -20.14 1.03 -14.74
CA PHE A 85 -21.13 2.13 -14.71
C PHE A 85 -21.33 2.86 -16.05
N ARG A 86 -22.35 2.41 -16.79
CA ARG A 86 -23.56 3.15 -17.22
C ARG A 86 -24.47 2.11 -17.91
N ASP A 87 -25.26 1.36 -17.14
CA ASP A 87 -26.40 0.63 -17.70
C ASP A 87 -27.42 1.69 -18.17
N ILE A 88 -27.37 2.03 -19.45
CA ILE A 88 -28.32 2.95 -20.11
C ILE A 88 -29.67 2.24 -20.32
N SER A 89 -29.74 0.93 -20.06
CA SER A 89 -30.92 0.07 -20.21
C SER A 89 -31.99 0.23 -19.12
N GLN A 90 -31.82 1.17 -18.18
CA GLN A 90 -32.83 1.51 -17.16
C GLN A 90 -33.49 2.90 -17.38
N LEU A 91 -33.40 3.44 -18.60
CA LEU A 91 -34.22 4.57 -19.06
C LEU A 91 -35.28 4.10 -20.05
#